data_AF-A0A3M1PL61-F1
#
_entry.id   AF-A0A3M1PL61-F1
#
_cell.length_a   1.000
_cell.length_b   1.000
_cell.length_c   1.000
_cell.angle_alpha   90.00
_cell.angle_beta   90.00
_cell.angle_gamma   90.00
#
_symmetry.space_group_name_H-M   'P 1'
#
loop_
_entity.id
_entity.type
_entity.pdbx_description
1 polymer ?
#
loop_
_entity_poly.entity_id
_entity_poly.type
_entity_poly.pdbx_seq_one_letter_code
_entity_poly.pdbx_strand_id
1 'polypeptide(L)'
;MTETKGITRKAALLSSAATLTAGLILGAAPFALAQQQGDNPDQAEEEEIEQIVVTGSRIVRPELTSPSPLTVVGAEDFQVTGTINTEALLNQLPQVIPGVTQFSNNPGGGVATVDLRGLGSVRTLVLVNGRRVVPSDPLGFVDLNNIPAPLIKRVETITGGASAVYGSDAISGVVNFILKDDFEGAEINAMYRVTSRGDSAVKTASLTVGGNFADGRG
;
A
#
# COMPACT_ATOMS: atom_id res chain seq x y z
N MET A 1 -55.10 -39.35 22.45
CA MET A 1 -53.92 -38.92 21.67
C MET A 1 -53.36 -37.67 22.34
N THR A 2 -52.22 -37.88 22.98
CA THR A 2 -51.31 -37.01 23.76
C THR A 2 -50.78 -35.81 22.95
N GLU A 3 -50.85 -34.58 23.49
CA GLU A 3 -49.78 -33.78 24.16
C GLU A 3 -48.67 -33.14 23.28
N THR A 4 -48.72 -31.80 23.20
CA THR A 4 -47.69 -30.74 23.36
C THR A 4 -46.22 -30.94 22.90
N LYS A 5 -45.64 -29.97 22.14
CA LYS A 5 -44.57 -29.00 22.60
C LYS A 5 -43.59 -28.48 21.51
N GLY A 6 -43.36 -27.15 21.53
CA GLY A 6 -42.13 -26.44 21.10
C GLY A 6 -41.96 -26.17 19.59
N ILE A 7 -41.47 -25.04 19.08
CA ILE A 7 -40.36 -24.19 19.54
C ILE A 7 -40.58 -22.73 19.08
N THR A 8 -40.28 -21.84 20.02
CA THR A 8 -40.16 -20.38 20.01
C THR A 8 -39.42 -19.73 18.82
N ARG A 9 -40.02 -18.70 18.23
CA ARG A 9 -39.29 -17.58 17.59
C ARG A 9 -39.40 -16.36 18.52
N LYS A 10 -38.33 -16.06 19.25
CA LYS A 10 -38.19 -14.84 20.05
C LYS A 10 -37.21 -13.89 19.36
N ALA A 11 -37.67 -12.63 19.21
CA ALA A 11 -36.95 -11.37 19.41
C ALA A 11 -35.69 -11.11 18.54
N ALA A 12 -35.38 -9.92 18.03
CA ALA A 12 -35.78 -8.57 18.36
C ALA A 12 -35.41 -7.65 17.19
N LEU A 13 -36.27 -6.70 16.84
CA LEU A 13 -35.97 -5.43 16.18
C LEU A 13 -37.01 -4.45 16.77
N LEU A 14 -36.77 -3.84 17.95
CA LEU A 14 -36.15 -2.51 18.12
C LEU A 14 -36.75 -1.52 17.10
N SER A 15 -37.88 -0.87 17.38
CA SER A 15 -38.10 0.31 18.25
C SER A 15 -37.39 1.58 17.77
N SER A 16 -38.16 2.50 17.17
CA SER A 16 -38.18 3.97 17.34
C SER A 16 -39.05 4.55 16.22
N ALA A 17 -40.31 5.00 16.44
CA ALA A 17 -40.71 6.32 16.96
C ALA A 17 -40.06 7.47 16.16
N ALA A 18 -40.73 8.46 15.56
CA ALA A 18 -42.06 9.02 15.77
C ALA A 18 -42.47 9.89 14.56
N THR A 19 -43.77 9.99 14.29
CA THR A 19 -44.39 11.06 13.48
C THR A 19 -45.61 11.60 14.23
N LEU A 20 -45.96 12.87 13.96
CA LEU A 20 -47.05 13.72 14.50
C LEU A 20 -46.62 14.52 15.75
N THR A 21 -46.77 15.85 15.87
CA THR A 21 -47.83 16.76 15.40
C THR A 21 -47.37 18.24 15.47
N ALA A 22 -48.08 19.10 14.73
CA ALA A 22 -47.91 20.55 14.57
C ALA A 22 -48.45 21.43 15.72
N GLY A 23 -47.95 22.68 15.79
CA GLY A 23 -48.77 23.88 16.05
C GLY A 23 -48.44 24.78 17.26
N LEU A 24 -48.14 26.06 16.97
CA LEU A 24 -48.75 27.30 17.52
C LEU A 24 -47.81 28.44 18.05
N ILE A 25 -47.48 29.38 17.15
CA ILE A 25 -47.59 30.87 17.17
C ILE A 25 -47.23 31.68 18.45
N LEU A 26 -46.31 32.66 18.31
CA LEU A 26 -46.41 34.13 18.61
C LEU A 26 -44.97 34.72 18.52
N GLY A 27 -44.57 35.82 17.86
CA GLY A 27 -45.21 36.95 17.22
C GLY A 27 -44.28 38.17 17.40
N ALA A 28 -43.67 38.70 16.33
CA ALA A 28 -43.17 40.09 16.20
C ALA A 28 -42.58 40.33 14.79
N ALA A 29 -43.38 40.91 13.89
CA ALA A 29 -42.92 41.77 12.78
C ALA A 29 -43.14 43.25 13.25
N PRO A 30 -42.66 44.34 12.60
CA PRO A 30 -42.29 44.52 11.18
C PRO A 30 -40.93 45.29 11.00
N PHE A 31 -40.34 45.45 9.81
CA PHE A 31 -40.62 46.54 8.85
C PHE A 31 -39.95 46.26 7.50
N ALA A 32 -40.67 46.61 6.44
CA ALA A 32 -40.28 46.58 5.05
C ALA A 32 -39.32 47.73 4.67
N LEU A 33 -38.50 47.51 3.64
CA LEU A 33 -38.42 48.34 2.42
C LEU A 33 -37.48 47.66 1.41
N ALA A 34 -37.98 47.51 0.18
CA ALA A 34 -37.24 47.03 -0.98
C ALA A 34 -36.42 48.16 -1.60
N GLN A 35 -35.20 47.89 -2.09
CA GLN A 35 -34.65 48.57 -3.27
C GLN A 35 -33.54 47.75 -3.93
N GLN A 36 -33.80 47.47 -5.20
CA GLN A 36 -32.92 46.95 -6.26
C GLN A 36 -31.72 47.87 -6.49
N GLN A 37 -30.54 47.31 -6.77
CA GLN A 37 -29.63 47.66 -7.89
C GLN A 37 -28.21 47.10 -7.67
N GLY A 38 -27.68 46.34 -8.62
CA GLY A 38 -26.24 46.17 -8.81
C GLY A 38 -25.79 44.74 -9.12
N ASP A 39 -25.71 44.41 -10.41
CA ASP A 39 -24.89 43.33 -10.95
C ASP A 39 -23.51 43.28 -10.30
N ASN A 40 -23.09 42.07 -9.90
CA ASN A 40 -21.70 41.61 -9.94
C ASN A 40 -21.73 40.07 -10.00
N PRO A 41 -21.59 39.46 -11.19
CA PRO A 41 -21.43 38.02 -11.32
C PRO A 41 -19.92 37.72 -11.31
N ASP A 42 -19.27 37.76 -10.16
CA ASP A 42 -17.87 37.30 -10.03
C ASP A 42 -17.53 37.06 -8.55
N GLN A 43 -18.11 36.01 -7.99
CA GLN A 43 -17.53 35.31 -6.85
C GLN A 43 -17.71 33.82 -7.11
N ALA A 44 -16.92 33.30 -8.05
CA ALA A 44 -16.46 31.93 -7.91
C ALA A 44 -15.67 31.91 -6.59
N GLU A 45 -16.22 31.24 -5.59
CA GLU A 45 -15.46 30.80 -4.43
C GLU A 45 -14.37 29.86 -4.97
N GLU A 46 -13.24 30.45 -5.33
CA GLU A 46 -11.97 29.73 -5.38
C GLU A 46 -11.76 29.22 -3.96
N GLU A 47 -12.03 27.94 -3.74
CA GLU A 47 -11.45 27.21 -2.61
C GLU A 47 -9.94 27.40 -2.74
N GLU A 48 -9.41 28.39 -2.00
CA GLU A 48 -7.98 28.56 -1.79
C GLU A 48 -7.46 27.24 -1.28
N ILE A 49 -6.81 26.50 -2.17
CA ILE A 49 -6.06 25.30 -1.85
C ILE A 49 -5.01 25.73 -0.84
N GLU A 50 -5.29 25.48 0.44
CA GLU A 50 -4.41 25.85 1.55
C GLU A 50 -3.06 25.16 1.31
N GLN A 51 -2.05 25.94 0.92
CA GLN A 51 -0.75 25.40 0.55
C GLN A 51 -0.05 24.92 1.82
N ILE A 52 -0.17 23.62 2.12
CA ILE A 52 0.52 23.00 3.25
C ILE A 52 2.01 22.90 2.90
N VAL A 53 2.79 23.89 3.35
CA VAL A 53 4.25 23.89 3.23
C VAL A 53 4.84 23.15 4.42
N VAL A 54 5.26 21.90 4.21
CA VAL A 54 5.95 21.12 5.25
C VAL A 54 7.44 21.43 5.22
N THR A 55 7.88 22.39 6.03
CA THR A 55 9.30 22.68 6.25
C THR A 55 9.90 21.69 7.25
N GLY A 56 10.86 20.88 6.81
CA GLY A 56 11.67 20.04 7.72
C GLY A 56 11.00 18.75 8.19
N SER A 57 10.32 18.02 7.31
CA SER A 57 9.94 16.64 7.63
C SER A 57 11.19 15.80 7.89
N ARG A 58 11.24 15.08 9.03
CA ARG A 58 12.27 14.06 9.31
C ARG A 58 12.12 12.84 8.38
N ILE A 59 11.02 12.75 7.63
CA ILE A 59 10.78 11.71 6.64
C ILE A 59 11.56 12.08 5.38
N VAL A 60 12.65 11.34 5.13
CA VAL A 60 13.44 11.47 3.91
C VAL A 60 12.58 11.00 2.74
N ARG A 61 12.28 11.92 1.80
CA ARG A 61 11.51 11.66 0.58
C ARG A 61 12.43 11.70 -0.64
N PRO A 62 13.18 10.61 -0.93
CA PRO A 62 14.15 10.61 -2.02
C PRO A 62 13.49 10.84 -3.40
N GLU A 63 12.20 10.56 -3.54
CA GLU A 63 11.42 10.79 -4.76
C GLU A 63 11.31 12.26 -5.15
N LEU A 64 11.41 13.20 -4.19
CA LEU A 64 11.34 14.64 -4.48
C LEU A 64 12.66 15.22 -4.99
N THR A 65 13.76 14.53 -4.76
CA THR A 65 15.12 14.98 -5.10
C THR A 65 15.72 14.21 -6.29
N SER A 66 15.08 13.12 -6.71
CA SER A 66 15.58 12.27 -7.77
C SER A 66 15.34 12.88 -9.16
N PRO A 67 16.37 12.96 -10.03
CA PRO A 67 16.20 13.41 -11.41
C PRO A 67 15.49 12.37 -12.29
N SER A 68 15.42 11.11 -11.85
CA SER A 68 14.73 10.02 -12.53
C SER A 68 13.42 9.68 -11.81
N PRO A 69 12.38 9.21 -12.51
CA PRO A 69 11.14 8.74 -11.90
C PRO A 69 11.41 7.64 -10.87
N LEU A 70 11.29 7.99 -9.59
CA LEU A 70 11.51 7.11 -8.45
C LEU A 70 10.17 6.94 -7.71
N THR A 71 9.80 5.70 -7.46
CA THR A 71 8.67 5.33 -6.60
C THR A 71 9.21 4.64 -5.37
N VAL A 72 8.73 5.04 -4.20
CA VAL A 72 9.09 4.42 -2.92
C VAL A 72 7.86 3.77 -2.33
N VAL A 73 8.00 2.53 -1.89
CA VAL A 73 6.97 1.75 -1.20
C VAL A 73 7.47 1.45 0.21
N GLY A 74 6.75 1.91 1.23
CA GLY A 74 7.15 1.78 2.63
C GLY A 74 6.85 0.42 3.22
N ALA A 75 7.39 0.12 4.40
CA ALA A 75 7.05 -1.09 5.15
C ALA A 75 5.56 -1.12 5.56
N GLU A 76 4.97 0.05 5.81
CA GLU A 76 3.55 0.21 6.10
C GLU A 76 2.66 -0.32 4.96
N ASP A 77 3.07 -0.15 3.69
CA ASP A 77 2.31 -0.62 2.54
C ASP A 77 2.26 -2.16 2.50
N PHE A 78 3.36 -2.82 2.88
CA PHE A 78 3.39 -4.29 3.01
C PHE A 78 2.45 -4.78 4.13
N GLN A 79 2.36 -4.03 5.23
CA GLN A 79 1.47 -4.35 6.35
C GLN A 79 -0.01 -4.14 5.98
N VAL A 80 -0.34 -2.99 5.39
CA VAL A 80 -1.71 -2.63 5.01
C VAL A 80 -2.25 -3.56 3.95
N THR A 81 -1.43 -3.91 2.94
CA THR A 81 -1.83 -4.85 1.90
C THR A 81 -1.89 -6.30 2.37
N GLY A 82 -1.29 -6.61 3.52
CA GLY A 82 -1.21 -7.96 4.06
C GLY A 82 -0.52 -8.91 3.08
N THR A 83 0.49 -8.39 2.39
CA THR A 83 1.15 -9.14 1.32
C THR A 83 2.29 -9.97 1.91
N ILE A 84 2.25 -11.28 1.64
CA ILE A 84 3.25 -12.24 2.15
C ILE A 84 4.49 -12.24 1.28
N ASN A 85 4.28 -11.98 -0.01
CA ASN A 85 5.30 -12.14 -1.03
C ASN A 85 5.61 -10.79 -1.66
N THR A 86 6.89 -10.50 -1.74
CA THR A 86 7.38 -9.17 -2.06
C THR A 86 6.96 -8.70 -3.46
N GLU A 87 6.79 -9.62 -4.41
CA GLU A 87 6.34 -9.31 -5.77
C GLU A 87 4.87 -8.89 -5.83
N ALA A 88 4.02 -9.39 -4.95
CA ALA A 88 2.59 -9.12 -5.01
C ALA A 88 2.25 -7.65 -4.71
N LEU A 89 3.04 -6.97 -3.86
CA LEU A 89 2.91 -5.53 -3.67
C LEU A 89 3.48 -4.76 -4.86
N LEU A 90 4.63 -5.18 -5.38
CA LEU A 90 5.24 -4.54 -6.55
C LEU A 90 4.33 -4.60 -7.78
N ASN A 91 3.60 -5.71 -7.96
CA ASN A 91 2.63 -5.89 -9.05
C ASN A 91 1.43 -4.93 -8.98
N GLN A 92 1.22 -4.22 -7.86
CA GLN A 92 0.23 -3.15 -7.75
C GLN A 92 0.75 -1.81 -8.28
N LEU A 93 2.06 -1.68 -8.49
CA LEU A 93 2.66 -0.46 -9.02
C LEU A 93 2.39 -0.36 -10.53
N PRO A 94 1.98 0.81 -11.05
CA PRO A 94 1.63 0.99 -12.46
C PRO A 94 2.81 0.77 -13.42
N GLN A 95 4.02 0.87 -12.91
CA GLN A 95 5.26 0.69 -13.67
C GLN A 95 5.78 -0.74 -13.70
N VAL A 96 5.18 -1.63 -12.91
CA VAL A 96 5.50 -3.05 -12.86
C VAL A 96 4.45 -3.79 -13.68
N ILE A 97 4.90 -4.59 -14.64
CA ILE A 97 4.07 -5.58 -15.28
C ILE A 97 4.32 -6.89 -14.53
N PRO A 98 3.26 -7.55 -14.02
CA PRO A 98 3.44 -8.81 -13.32
C PRO A 98 4.17 -9.83 -14.20
N GLY A 99 5.35 -10.23 -13.76
CA GLY A 99 6.14 -11.28 -14.40
C GLY A 99 5.64 -12.68 -13.98
N VAL A 100 6.58 -13.62 -13.84
CA VAL A 100 6.28 -14.90 -13.19
C VAL A 100 6.06 -14.65 -11.70
N THR A 101 4.92 -15.11 -11.18
CA THR A 101 4.58 -15.07 -9.76
C THR A 101 4.63 -16.48 -9.18
N GLN A 102 4.62 -16.60 -7.85
CA GLN A 102 4.60 -17.90 -7.16
C GLN A 102 3.44 -18.83 -7.57
N PHE A 103 2.34 -18.25 -8.10
CA PHE A 103 1.15 -18.98 -8.55
C PHE A 103 1.20 -19.32 -10.05
N SER A 104 2.26 -18.90 -10.76
CA SER A 104 2.40 -19.18 -12.18
C SER A 104 2.69 -20.66 -12.41
N ASN A 105 1.86 -21.31 -13.22
CA ASN A 105 2.05 -22.71 -13.61
C ASN A 105 2.94 -22.87 -14.87
N ASN A 106 3.24 -21.77 -15.58
CA ASN A 106 4.03 -21.76 -16.81
C ASN A 106 4.86 -20.47 -16.91
N PRO A 107 6.21 -20.53 -16.91
CA PRO A 107 7.06 -21.73 -17.02
C PRO A 107 7.00 -22.67 -15.81
N GLY A 108 6.30 -22.29 -14.73
CA GLY A 108 6.24 -23.07 -13.50
C GLY A 108 7.54 -22.95 -12.71
N GLY A 109 7.50 -23.32 -11.42
CA GLY A 109 8.70 -23.30 -10.55
C GLY A 109 8.58 -22.46 -9.29
N GLY A 110 7.45 -21.80 -9.04
CA GLY A 110 7.21 -21.07 -7.80
C GLY A 110 8.07 -19.82 -7.62
N VAL A 111 8.78 -19.39 -8.66
CA VAL A 111 9.67 -18.23 -8.66
C VAL A 111 8.84 -16.94 -8.72
N ALA A 112 9.27 -15.93 -7.97
CA ALA A 112 8.72 -14.57 -8.05
C ALA A 112 9.72 -13.65 -8.75
N THR A 113 9.30 -12.99 -9.84
CA THR A 113 10.14 -12.06 -10.60
C THR A 113 9.46 -10.70 -10.70
N VAL A 114 10.25 -9.66 -10.94
CA VAL A 114 9.75 -8.31 -11.26
C VAL A 114 10.14 -7.94 -12.69
N ASP A 115 9.18 -7.41 -13.43
CA ASP A 115 9.40 -6.85 -14.76
C ASP A 115 8.89 -5.42 -14.79
N LEU A 116 9.82 -4.46 -14.91
CA LEU A 116 9.45 -3.07 -15.10
C LEU A 116 9.04 -2.87 -16.56
N ARG A 117 7.90 -2.23 -16.79
CA ARG A 117 7.42 -1.82 -18.13
C ARG A 117 7.36 -2.92 -19.21
N GLY A 118 7.42 -4.21 -18.85
CA GLY A 118 7.29 -5.34 -19.78
C GLY A 118 8.50 -5.58 -20.68
N LEU A 119 9.70 -5.18 -20.25
CA LEU A 119 10.93 -5.37 -21.02
C LEU A 119 11.64 -6.70 -20.69
N GLY A 120 11.06 -7.49 -19.79
CA GLY A 120 11.57 -8.76 -19.30
C GLY A 120 12.27 -8.62 -17.96
N SER A 121 12.10 -9.62 -17.10
CA SER A 121 12.68 -9.66 -15.75
C SER A 121 14.22 -9.61 -15.73
N VAL A 122 14.88 -10.18 -16.74
CA VAL A 122 16.35 -10.15 -16.91
C VAL A 122 16.87 -8.72 -17.16
N ARG A 123 16.02 -7.81 -17.62
CA ARG A 123 16.35 -6.39 -17.89
C ARG A 123 16.02 -5.46 -16.73
N THR A 124 15.55 -6.01 -15.61
CA THR A 124 15.29 -5.28 -14.38
C THR A 124 16.37 -5.64 -13.37
N LEU A 125 17.16 -4.64 -12.96
CA LEU A 125 18.21 -4.89 -11.97
C LEU A 125 17.62 -4.91 -10.57
N VAL A 126 17.81 -6.01 -9.85
CA VAL A 126 17.42 -6.13 -8.44
C VAL A 126 18.62 -5.87 -7.53
N LEU A 127 18.43 -4.95 -6.59
CA LEU A 127 19.41 -4.60 -5.57
C LEU A 127 18.84 -4.90 -4.17
N VAL A 128 19.71 -5.28 -3.24
CA VAL A 128 19.42 -5.33 -1.81
C VAL A 128 20.43 -4.42 -1.11
N ASN A 129 19.95 -3.41 -0.40
CA ASN A 129 20.78 -2.39 0.24
C ASN A 129 21.81 -1.76 -0.74
N GLY A 130 21.38 -1.48 -1.98
CA GLY A 130 22.24 -0.93 -3.03
C GLY A 130 23.26 -1.92 -3.64
N ARG A 131 23.29 -3.18 -3.20
CA ARG A 131 24.17 -4.22 -3.74
C ARG A 131 23.41 -5.13 -4.68
N ARG A 132 24.06 -5.53 -5.78
CA ARG A 132 23.47 -6.43 -6.78
C ARG A 132 23.25 -7.81 -6.19
N VAL A 133 22.04 -8.33 -6.32
CA VAL A 133 21.70 -9.69 -5.92
C VAL A 133 22.21 -10.67 -6.98
N VAL A 134 22.71 -11.82 -6.55
CA VAL A 134 23.12 -12.89 -7.47
C VAL A 134 21.87 -13.48 -8.15
N PRO A 135 21.85 -13.60 -9.49
CA PRO A 135 20.76 -14.26 -10.18
C PRO A 135 20.48 -15.66 -9.63
N SER A 136 19.21 -15.99 -9.49
CA SER A 136 18.77 -17.28 -8.91
C SER A 136 18.66 -18.39 -9.96
N ASP A 137 18.84 -18.06 -11.25
CA ASP A 137 18.68 -18.95 -12.39
C ASP A 137 19.71 -18.66 -13.50
N PRO A 138 20.11 -19.66 -14.33
CA PRO A 138 21.03 -19.45 -15.45
C PRO A 138 20.56 -18.44 -16.51
N LEU A 139 19.26 -18.16 -16.60
CA LEU A 139 18.69 -17.15 -17.49
C LEU A 139 18.87 -15.72 -16.98
N GLY A 140 19.38 -15.54 -15.75
CA GLY A 140 19.82 -14.23 -15.24
C GLY A 140 18.76 -13.44 -14.48
N PHE A 141 17.60 -14.01 -14.16
CA PHE A 141 16.61 -13.35 -13.29
C PHE A 141 16.87 -13.63 -11.80
N VAL A 142 16.35 -12.76 -10.93
CA VAL A 142 16.43 -12.88 -9.47
C VAL A 142 15.08 -13.34 -8.93
N ASP A 143 15.09 -14.37 -8.08
CA ASP A 143 13.90 -14.79 -7.35
C ASP A 143 13.68 -13.91 -6.11
N LEU A 144 12.57 -13.16 -6.12
CA LEU A 144 12.17 -12.24 -5.05
C LEU A 144 11.72 -12.96 -3.78
N ASN A 145 11.40 -14.26 -3.85
CA ASN A 145 11.09 -15.06 -2.66
C ASN A 145 12.26 -15.13 -1.67
N ASN A 146 13.49 -14.87 -2.14
CA ASN A 146 14.69 -14.82 -1.30
C ASN A 146 14.78 -13.55 -0.43
N ILE A 147 13.88 -12.58 -0.61
CA ILE A 147 13.86 -11.32 0.13
C ILE A 147 12.55 -11.26 0.94
N PRO A 148 12.56 -11.67 2.22
CA PRO A 148 11.35 -11.71 3.04
C PRO A 148 10.79 -10.32 3.31
N ALA A 149 9.49 -10.12 3.06
CA ALA A 149 8.79 -8.86 3.33
C ALA A 149 8.97 -8.30 4.76
N PRO A 150 8.99 -9.11 5.85
CA PRO A 150 9.17 -8.59 7.21
C PRO A 150 10.51 -7.85 7.46
N LEU A 151 11.52 -8.14 6.63
CA LEU A 151 12.84 -7.52 6.72
C LEU A 151 12.94 -6.24 5.88
N ILE A 152 11.98 -5.97 5.01
CA ILE A 152 12.00 -4.81 4.12
C ILE A 152 11.58 -3.57 4.91
N LYS A 153 12.43 -2.53 4.85
CA LYS A 153 12.15 -1.19 5.35
C LYS A 153 11.42 -0.35 4.31
N ARG A 154 11.86 -0.45 3.05
CA ARG A 154 11.19 0.13 1.88
C ARG A 154 11.69 -0.50 0.58
N VAL A 155 10.93 -0.34 -0.50
CA VAL A 155 11.36 -0.68 -1.86
C VAL A 155 11.39 0.57 -2.71
N GLU A 156 12.52 0.79 -3.36
CA GLU A 156 12.74 1.90 -4.28
C GLU A 156 12.74 1.36 -5.71
N THR A 157 11.85 1.87 -6.55
CA THR A 157 11.77 1.50 -7.96
C THR A 157 12.08 2.71 -8.82
N ILE A 158 13.14 2.61 -9.61
CA ILE A 158 13.58 3.64 -10.55
C ILE A 158 13.28 3.15 -11.96
N THR A 159 12.58 3.96 -12.74
CA THR A 159 12.30 3.63 -14.14
C THR A 159 12.95 4.61 -15.11
N GLY A 160 13.60 4.06 -16.15
CA GLY A 160 14.28 4.82 -17.19
C GLY A 160 15.68 5.33 -16.78
N GLY A 161 16.64 5.26 -17.71
CA GLY A 161 17.98 5.86 -17.58
C GLY A 161 18.90 5.27 -16.51
N ALA A 162 18.45 4.27 -15.75
CA ALA A 162 19.24 3.68 -14.65
C ALA A 162 20.50 2.94 -15.12
N SER A 163 20.54 2.51 -16.39
CA SER A 163 21.71 1.85 -16.98
C SER A 163 22.97 2.71 -17.01
N ALA A 164 22.83 4.05 -17.02
CA ALA A 164 23.98 4.97 -16.97
C ALA A 164 24.72 4.93 -15.62
N VAL A 165 24.01 4.66 -14.53
CA VAL A 165 24.56 4.63 -13.17
C VAL A 165 24.86 3.21 -12.72
N TYR A 166 23.94 2.29 -12.99
CA TYR A 166 24.00 0.94 -12.45
C TYR A 166 24.54 -0.09 -13.46
N GLY A 167 24.69 0.25 -14.74
CA GLY A 167 25.26 -0.62 -15.78
C GLY A 167 24.24 -1.33 -16.67
N SER A 168 24.73 -2.25 -17.51
CA SER A 168 23.98 -2.85 -18.64
C SER A 168 22.71 -3.63 -18.26
N ASP A 169 22.57 -4.09 -17.03
CA ASP A 169 21.44 -4.91 -16.61
C ASP A 169 20.21 -4.08 -16.22
N ALA A 170 20.39 -2.77 -15.97
CA ALA A 170 19.34 -1.84 -15.58
C ALA A 170 18.67 -1.16 -16.79
N ILE A 171 18.31 -1.94 -17.82
CA ILE A 171 17.71 -1.41 -19.06
C ILE A 171 16.29 -0.93 -18.79
N SER A 172 15.48 -1.75 -18.11
CA SER A 172 14.13 -1.37 -17.76
C SER A 172 14.09 -0.43 -16.55
N GLY A 173 15.02 -0.66 -15.62
CA GLY A 173 15.14 0.11 -14.40
C GLY A 173 15.82 -0.69 -13.30
N VAL A 174 15.65 -0.18 -12.07
CA VAL A 174 16.21 -0.77 -10.86
C VAL A 174 15.11 -0.91 -9.82
N VAL A 175 15.09 -2.06 -9.16
CA VAL A 175 14.30 -2.29 -7.95
C VAL A 175 15.26 -2.55 -6.80
N ASN A 176 15.30 -1.63 -5.84
CA ASN A 176 16.20 -1.68 -4.71
C ASN A 176 15.41 -1.95 -3.42
N PHE A 177 15.64 -3.10 -2.83
CA PHE A 177 15.09 -3.51 -1.55
C PHE A 177 16.00 -2.99 -0.43
N ILE A 178 15.51 -2.02 0.33
CA ILE A 178 16.19 -1.55 1.52
C ILE A 178 15.67 -2.37 2.69
N LEU A 179 16.57 -3.12 3.33
CA LEU A 179 16.27 -3.92 4.50
C LEU A 179 16.39 -3.08 5.77
N LYS A 180 15.74 -3.54 6.85
CA LYS A 180 15.94 -3.01 8.21
C LYS A 180 17.37 -3.34 8.65
N ASP A 181 18.18 -2.30 8.81
CA ASP A 181 19.60 -2.37 9.18
C ASP A 181 19.85 -2.12 10.67
N ASP A 182 18.91 -1.46 11.34
CA ASP A 182 18.99 -0.98 12.71
C ASP A 182 17.98 -1.65 13.66
N PHE A 183 17.47 -2.84 13.29
CA PHE A 183 16.42 -3.51 14.06
C PHE A 183 16.94 -4.12 15.36
N GLU A 184 16.46 -3.61 16.49
CA GLU A 184 16.76 -4.11 17.83
C GLU A 184 15.51 -4.62 18.55
N GLY A 185 15.59 -5.86 19.04
CA GLY A 185 14.52 -6.52 19.77
C GLY A 185 13.90 -7.68 18.99
N ALA A 186 12.62 -7.95 19.28
CA ALA A 186 11.85 -9.02 18.64
C ALA A 186 10.49 -8.49 18.20
N GLU A 187 10.12 -8.78 16.96
CA GLU A 187 8.83 -8.43 16.35
C GLU A 187 8.16 -9.74 15.91
N ILE A 188 6.92 -9.95 16.37
CA ILE A 188 6.09 -11.07 15.95
C ILE A 188 4.91 -10.49 15.19
N ASN A 189 4.74 -10.93 13.94
CA ASN A 189 3.55 -10.63 13.16
C ASN A 189 2.77 -11.91 12.90
N ALA A 190 1.45 -11.82 13.03
CA ALA A 190 0.54 -12.89 12.64
C ALA A 190 -0.59 -12.26 11.82
N MET A 191 -0.91 -12.90 10.70
CA MET A 191 -1.92 -12.42 9.77
C MET A 191 -2.83 -13.57 9.35
N TYR A 192 -4.12 -13.24 9.24
CA TYR A 192 -5.15 -14.13 8.72
C TYR A 192 -5.93 -13.39 7.64
N ARG A 193 -5.93 -13.92 6.41
CA ARG A 193 -6.65 -13.36 5.27
C ARG A 193 -7.60 -14.42 4.73
N VAL A 194 -8.79 -14.01 4.32
CA VAL A 194 -9.78 -14.89 3.68
C VAL A 194 -10.43 -14.12 2.54
N THR A 195 -10.89 -14.82 1.50
CA THR A 195 -11.65 -14.17 0.42
C THR A 195 -13.06 -13.81 0.88
N SER A 196 -13.73 -12.96 0.12
CA SER A 196 -15.15 -12.62 0.34
C SER A 196 -16.08 -13.83 0.29
N ARG A 197 -15.68 -14.93 -0.37
CA ARG A 197 -16.46 -16.18 -0.43
C ARG A 197 -16.13 -17.15 0.70
N GLY A 198 -15.19 -16.82 1.58
CA GLY A 198 -14.75 -17.74 2.64
C GLY A 198 -13.85 -18.87 2.13
N ASP A 199 -13.50 -18.89 0.84
CA ASP A 199 -12.52 -19.81 0.26
C ASP A 199 -11.11 -19.20 0.32
N SER A 200 -10.06 -20.02 0.19
CA SER A 200 -8.66 -19.54 0.21
C SER A 200 -8.27 -18.72 1.45
N ALA A 201 -8.42 -19.30 2.64
CA ALA A 201 -7.85 -18.74 3.86
C ALA A 201 -6.31 -18.84 3.81
N VAL A 202 -5.63 -17.73 4.11
CA VAL A 202 -4.18 -17.62 4.14
C VAL A 202 -3.76 -17.19 5.54
N LYS A 203 -2.82 -17.94 6.13
CA LYS A 203 -2.29 -17.71 7.47
C LYS A 203 -0.80 -17.45 7.37
N THR A 204 -0.32 -16.39 7.98
CA THR A 204 1.10 -16.05 7.98
C THR A 204 1.52 -15.72 9.39
N ALA A 205 2.68 -16.21 9.78
CA ALA A 205 3.36 -15.81 11.01
C ALA A 205 4.82 -15.52 10.66
N SER A 206 5.34 -14.41 11.16
CA SER A 206 6.75 -14.08 11.07
C SER A 206 7.28 -13.68 12.45
N LEU A 207 8.53 -14.06 12.70
CA LEU A 207 9.29 -13.67 13.87
C LEU A 207 10.58 -13.04 13.34
N THR A 208 10.74 -11.75 13.60
CA THR A 208 11.98 -11.01 13.31
C THR A 208 12.68 -10.74 14.63
N VAL A 209 13.94 -11.13 14.75
CA VAL A 209 14.78 -10.85 15.92
C VAL A 209 16.05 -10.19 15.43
N GLY A 210 16.46 -9.10 16.07
CA GLY A 210 17.70 -8.41 15.78
C GLY A 210 18.30 -7.82 17.05
N GLY A 211 19.62 -7.72 17.07
CA GLY A 211 20.35 -7.04 18.12
C GLY A 211 21.44 -6.24 17.45
N ASN A 212 21.53 -4.96 17.81
CA ASN A 212 22.63 -4.11 17.37
C ASN A 212 23.76 -4.25 18.38
N PHE A 213 24.94 -4.67 17.95
CA PHE A 213 26.13 -4.73 18.79
C PHE A 213 27.19 -3.71 18.30
N ALA A 214 28.18 -3.46 19.16
CA ALA A 214 29.34 -2.59 18.86
C ALA A 214 28.98 -1.19 18.29
N ASP A 215 28.05 -0.47 18.93
CA ASP A 215 27.61 0.89 18.53
C ASP A 215 27.07 0.96 17.08
N GLY A 216 26.34 -0.07 16.64
CA GLY A 216 25.71 -0.10 15.31
C GLY A 216 26.64 -0.56 14.18
N ARG A 217 27.71 -1.30 14.50
CA ARG A 217 28.61 -1.92 13.50
C ARG A 217 28.31 -3.38 13.21
N GLY A 218 27.29 -3.95 13.84
CA GLY A 218 26.78 -5.30 13.58
C GLY A 218 25.97 -5.80 14.74
#